data_AF-A0AB38QYB6-F1
#
_entry.id   AF-A0AB38QYB6-F1
#
_cell.length_a   1.000
_cell.length_b   1.000
_cell.length_c   1.000
_cell.angle_alpha   90.00
_cell.angle_beta   90.00
_cell.angle_gamma   90.00
#
_symmetry.space_group_name_H-M   'P 1'
#
loop_
_entity.id
_entity.type
_entity.pdbx_description
1 polymer ?
#
loop_
_entity_poly.entity_id
_entity_poly.type
_entity_poly.pdbx_seq_one_letter_code
_entity_poly.pdbx_strand_id
1 'polypeptide(L)'
;MNHTDILLYNYDHKLLEMLTGNLLGDGNIIIQKNRKPRFRFGHSIKDRDWCVHCYQKLADFLPLNPPKYQRVIDSRIKGGFS
;
A
#
# COMPACT_ATOMS: atom_id res chain seq x y z
N MET A 1 8.70 -26.83 -1.76
CA MET A 1 7.89 -25.85 -1.01
C MET A 1 7.41 -24.83 -2.02
N ASN A 2 6.09 -24.60 -2.14
CA ASN A 2 5.60 -23.62 -3.12
C ASN A 2 5.93 -22.19 -2.62
N HIS A 3 5.86 -21.17 -3.49
CA HIS A 3 6.20 -19.79 -3.10
C HIS A 3 5.30 -19.22 -1.99
N THR A 4 4.03 -19.63 -1.96
CA THR A 4 3.06 -19.24 -0.93
C THR A 4 3.44 -19.80 0.44
N ASP A 5 3.84 -21.07 0.51
CA ASP A 5 4.26 -21.75 1.73
C ASP A 5 5.48 -21.04 2.35
N ILE A 6 6.39 -20.54 1.52
CA ILE A 6 7.56 -19.79 1.96
C ILE A 6 7.15 -18.45 2.59
N LEU A 7 6.22 -17.72 1.98
CA LEU A 7 5.77 -16.44 2.54
C LEU A 7 5.03 -16.64 3.86
N LEU A 8 4.11 -17.60 3.93
CA LEU A 8 3.33 -17.91 5.13
C LEU A 8 4.18 -18.46 6.27
N TYR A 9 5.34 -19.05 5.97
CA TYR A 9 6.29 -19.54 6.97
C TYR A 9 7.19 -18.44 7.52
N ASN A 10 7.58 -17.46 6.70
CA ASN A 10 8.57 -16.44 7.08
C ASN A 10 7.97 -15.13 7.60
N TYR A 11 6.68 -14.88 7.36
CA TYR A 11 6.03 -13.63 7.71
C TYR A 11 4.73 -13.85 8.46
N ASP A 12 4.40 -12.91 9.35
CA ASP A 12 3.12 -12.88 10.05
C ASP A 12 1.97 -12.81 9.04
N HIS A 13 1.01 -13.72 9.20
CA HIS A 13 -0.16 -13.83 8.33
C HIS A 13 -0.97 -12.53 8.32
N LYS A 14 -1.06 -11.81 9.44
CA LYS A 14 -1.77 -10.53 9.51
C LYS A 14 -1.12 -9.45 8.65
N LEU A 15 0.21 -9.46 8.52
CA LEU A 15 0.91 -8.53 7.64
C LEU A 15 0.66 -8.88 6.17
N LEU A 16 0.65 -10.17 5.83
CA LEU A 16 0.37 -10.64 4.48
C LEU A 16 -1.08 -10.37 4.06
N GLU A 17 -2.05 -10.59 4.96
CA GLU A 17 -3.46 -10.23 4.78
C GLU A 17 -3.61 -8.72 4.52
N MET A 18 -2.95 -7.89 5.32
CA MET A 18 -3.00 -6.43 5.17
C MET A 18 -2.35 -5.96 3.87
N LEU A 19 -1.21 -6.52 3.49
CA LEU A 19 -0.56 -6.23 2.21
C LEU A 19 -1.46 -6.64 1.04
N THR A 20 -2.06 -7.83 1.11
CA THR A 20 -2.99 -8.34 0.10
C THR A 20 -4.22 -7.45 -0.02
N GLY A 21 -4.83 -7.06 1.10
CA GLY A 21 -5.97 -6.16 1.12
C GLY A 21 -5.67 -4.79 0.50
N ASN A 22 -4.49 -4.24 0.78
CA ASN A 22 -4.06 -3.01 0.12
C ASN A 22 -3.85 -3.22 -1.39
N LEU A 23 -3.19 -4.30 -1.82
CA LEU A 23 -2.95 -4.56 -3.25
C LEU A 23 -4.22 -4.82 -4.06
N LEU A 24 -5.28 -5.35 -3.42
CA LEU A 24 -6.59 -5.53 -4.04
C LEU A 24 -7.41 -4.23 -4.07
N GLY A 25 -7.07 -3.25 -3.23
CA GLY A 25 -7.70 -1.93 -3.18
C GLY A 25 -6.81 -0.84 -3.77
N ASP A 26 -6.38 0.09 -2.91
CA ASP A 26 -5.71 1.33 -3.30
C ASP A 26 -4.18 1.24 -3.41
N GLY A 27 -3.63 0.04 -3.21
CA GLY A 27 -2.20 -0.25 -3.24
C GLY A 27 -1.68 -0.56 -4.64
N ASN A 28 -0.42 -0.23 -4.90
CA ASN A 28 0.25 -0.58 -6.15
C ASN A 28 1.72 -0.97 -5.93
N ILE A 29 2.23 -1.79 -6.86
CA ILE A 29 3.65 -2.14 -6.95
C ILE A 29 4.22 -1.48 -8.19
N ILE A 30 5.21 -0.62 -7.98
CA ILE A 30 5.88 0.10 -9.06
C ILE A 30 7.24 -0.55 -9.30
N ILE A 31 7.42 -1.11 -10.51
CA ILE A 31 8.68 -1.67 -10.99
C ILE A 31 9.20 -0.76 -12.09
N GLN A 32 10.44 -0.28 -11.94
CA GLN A 32 11.08 0.65 -12.88
C GLN A 32 12.52 0.21 -13.14
N LYS A 33 13.01 0.41 -14.36
CA LYS A 33 14.42 0.13 -14.72
C LYS A 33 15.36 0.88 -13.77
N ASN A 34 16.38 0.20 -13.26
CA ASN A 34 17.40 0.74 -12.34
C ASN A 34 16.86 1.23 -10.99
N ARG A 35 15.68 0.79 -10.56
CA ARG A 35 15.10 1.11 -9.24
C ARG A 35 14.62 -0.17 -8.57
N LYS A 36 14.75 -0.25 -7.24
CA LYS A 36 14.12 -1.32 -6.47
C LYS A 36 12.59 -1.22 -6.61
N PRO A 37 11.86 -2.35 -6.70
CA PRO A 37 10.41 -2.36 -6.61
C PRO A 37 9.93 -1.63 -5.37
N ARG A 38 8.86 -0.86 -5.49
CA ARG A 38 8.27 -0.12 -4.37
C ARG A 38 6.79 -0.39 -4.29
N PHE A 39 6.35 -0.76 -3.10
CA PHE A 39 4.96 -0.78 -2.75
C PHE A 39 4.53 0.62 -2.30
N ARG A 40 3.38 1.10 -2.77
CA ARG A 40 2.72 2.31 -2.27
C ARG A 40 1.25 2.01 -2.06
N PHE A 41 0.65 2.68 -1.10
CA PHE A 41 -0.79 2.71 -0.90
C PHE A 41 -1.17 4.11 -0.43
N GLY A 42 -2.45 4.41 -0.56
CA GLY A 42 -3.06 5.61 -0.01
C GLY A 42 -4.52 5.35 0.25
N HIS A 43 -5.13 6.09 1.17
CA HIS A 43 -6.55 6.01 1.41
C HIS A 43 -7.15 7.41 1.40
N SER A 44 -8.49 7.46 1.35
CA SER A 44 -9.23 8.69 1.55
C SER A 44 -8.86 9.35 2.88
N ILE A 45 -8.98 10.68 2.94
CA ILE A 45 -8.74 11.43 4.19
C ILE A 45 -9.67 10.97 5.34
N LYS A 46 -10.85 10.43 5.01
CA LYS A 46 -11.79 9.87 5.98
C LYS A 46 -11.21 8.66 6.72
N ASP A 47 -10.31 7.92 6.06
CA ASP A 47 -9.70 6.69 6.56
C ASP A 47 -8.24 6.92 6.98
N ARG A 48 -7.92 8.14 7.42
CA ARG A 48 -6.57 8.53 7.82
C ARG A 48 -5.98 7.58 8.87
N ASP A 49 -6.75 7.24 9.89
CA ASP A 49 -6.24 6.43 11.00
C ASP A 49 -5.98 4.98 10.55
N TRP A 50 -6.79 4.46 9.62
CA TRP A 50 -6.52 3.18 8.96
C TRP A 50 -5.22 3.24 8.15
N CYS A 51 -5.00 4.31 7.37
CA CYS A 51 -3.77 4.52 6.63
C CYS A 51 -2.53 4.55 7.53
N VAL A 52 -2.61 5.28 8.65
CA VAL A 52 -1.53 5.34 9.64
C VAL A 52 -1.29 3.98 10.29
N HIS A 53 -2.36 3.25 10.63
CA HIS A 53 -2.26 1.90 11.18
C HIS A 53 -1.56 0.94 10.21
N CYS A 54 -1.97 0.92 8.94
CA CYS A 54 -1.33 0.11 7.90
C CYS A 54 0.16 0.45 7.75
N TYR A 55 0.51 1.73 7.75
CA TYR A 55 1.92 2.16 7.70
C TYR A 55 2.71 1.64 8.90
N GLN A 56 2.20 1.83 10.13
CA GLN A 56 2.89 1.39 11.35
C GLN A 56 3.12 -0.13 11.37
N LYS A 57 2.19 -0.92 10.83
CA LYS A 57 2.35 -2.38 10.77
C LYS A 57 3.28 -2.84 9.65
N LEU A 58 3.26 -2.18 8.50
CA LEU A 58 4.01 -2.62 7.32
C LEU A 58 5.42 -2.01 7.23
N ALA A 59 5.69 -0.85 7.84
CA ALA A 59 6.95 -0.12 7.66
C ALA A 59 8.18 -0.84 8.24
N ASP A 60 8.01 -1.69 9.25
CA ASP A 60 9.09 -2.50 9.82
C ASP A 60 9.52 -3.63 8.87
N PHE A 61 8.63 -4.02 7.96
CA PHE A 61 8.83 -5.12 7.01
C PHE A 61 9.15 -4.64 5.58
N LEU A 62 8.51 -3.54 5.14
CA LEU A 62 8.63 -3.00 3.79
C LEU A 62 9.16 -1.57 3.81
N PRO A 63 10.02 -1.18 2.85
CA PRO A 63 10.49 0.19 2.73
C PRO A 63 9.34 1.11 2.29
N LEU A 64 8.69 1.73 3.27
CA LEU A 64 7.55 2.62 3.09
C LEU A 64 7.90 4.05 3.50
N ASN A 65 7.36 5.01 2.75
CA ASN A 65 7.40 6.41 3.17
C ASN A 65 6.25 6.67 4.17
N PRO A 66 6.45 7.55 5.16
CA PRO A 66 5.38 7.96 6.06
C PRO A 66 4.16 8.50 5.29
N PRO A 67 2.93 8.27 5.80
CA PRO A 67 1.72 8.81 5.20
C PRO A 67 1.78 10.32 5.12
N LYS A 68 1.54 10.86 3.92
CA LYS A 68 1.49 12.30 3.68
C LYS A 68 0.17 12.64 3.04
N TYR A 69 -0.53 13.63 3.61
CA TYR A 69 -1.71 14.17 2.97
C TYR A 69 -1.35 14.79 1.62
N GLN A 70 -2.03 14.35 0.58
CA GLN A 70 -1.90 14.91 -0.76
C GLN A 70 -3.30 15.14 -1.33
N ARG A 71 -3.59 16.39 -1.66
CA ARG A 71 -4.80 16.74 -2.41
C ARG A 71 -4.48 16.65 -3.89
N VAL A 72 -5.08 15.68 -4.58
CA VAL A 72 -4.97 15.57 -6.03
C VAL A 72 -5.90 16.60 -6.66
N ILE A 73 -5.33 17.56 -7.39
CA ILE A 73 -6.11 18.53 -8.18
C ILE A 73 -6.25 17.93 -9.57
N ASP A 74 -7.29 17.14 -9.77
CA ASP A 74 -7.60 16.53 -11.05
C ASP A 74 -8.71 17.33 -11.74
N SER A 75 -8.45 17.81 -12.96
CA SER A 75 -9.45 18.52 -13.76
C SER A 75 -10.63 17.63 -14.14
N ARG A 76 -10.44 16.30 -14.19
CA ARG A 76 -11.49 15.32 -14.48
C ARG A 76 -12.52 15.24 -13.35
N ILE A 77 -12.08 15.38 -12.10
CA ILE A 77 -13.01 15.44 -10.96
C ILE A 77 -13.95 16.65 -11.06
N LYS A 78 -13.45 17.81 -11.55
CA LYS A 78 -14.32 18.96 -11.84
C LYS A 78 -15.30 18.69 -12.98
N GLY A 79 -14.94 17.81 -13.92
CA GLY A 79 -15.82 17.34 -14.98
C GLY A 79 -16.84 16.29 -14.53
N GLY A 80 -16.89 15.93 -13.24
CA GLY A 80 -17.82 14.94 -12.71
C GLY A 80 -17.36 13.49 -12.86
N PHE A 81 -16.14 13.25 -13.35
CA PHE A 81 -15.54 11.92 -13.40
C PHE A 81 -15.04 11.52 -12.01
N SER A 82 -15.34 10.29 -11.58
CA SER A 82 -14.88 9.70 -10.33
C SER A 82 -14.16 8.39 -10.56
#